data_AF-A0A8B3FC79-F1
#
_entry.id   AF-A0A8B3FC79-F1
#
_cell.length_a   1.000
_cell.length_b   1.000
_cell.length_c   1.000
_cell.angle_alpha   90.00
_cell.angle_beta   90.00
_cell.angle_gamma   90.00
#
_symmetry.space_group_name_H-M   'P 1'
#
loop_
_entity.id
_entity.type
_entity.pdbx_description
1 polymer ?
#
loop_
_entity_poly.entity_id
_entity_poly.type
_entity_poly.pdbx_seq_one_letter_code
_entity_poly.pdbx_strand_id
1 'polypeptide(L)'
;MKQDSGSNKGVSPLLSPHDITRLLQIPVSQCISDEYPWISNDEALIDKHLNDVCAHVIQQTHTQSRIEWDHYGSGYASFVDAWFYKNTPDFNAKHPIRYGEEHTGLTVLLSRLSPYFVLMESEKRWDVHGGGAGESPELGKVDRFDTPVVEALSQQVQVVLEKCGLIRVYKEQLVSPLPTSIHLQTLFTESGFTQFDALFYWED
;
A
#
# COMPACT_ATOMS: atom_id res chain seq x y z
N MET A 1 -21.26 23.73 -35.00
CA MET A 1 -20.99 22.28 -34.87
C MET A 1 -20.39 22.05 -33.49
N LYS A 2 -21.07 21.19 -32.74
CA LYS A 2 -20.77 20.53 -31.45
C LYS A 2 -19.67 21.08 -30.54
N GLN A 3 -20.12 21.48 -29.35
CA GLN A 3 -19.41 21.40 -28.08
C GLN A 3 -18.97 19.95 -27.83
N ASP A 4 -17.70 19.72 -27.51
CA ASP A 4 -17.26 18.54 -26.78
C ASP A 4 -16.99 18.95 -25.33
N SER A 5 -18.05 18.94 -24.54
CA SER A 5 -17.99 18.86 -23.09
C SER A 5 -17.51 17.46 -22.73
N GLY A 6 -16.18 17.33 -22.57
CA GLY A 6 -15.57 16.17 -21.91
C GLY A 6 -16.20 16.01 -20.54
N SER A 7 -17.08 15.02 -20.42
CA SER A 7 -17.67 14.58 -19.17
C SER A 7 -16.53 14.12 -18.26
N ASN A 8 -16.11 14.99 -17.34
CA ASN A 8 -15.30 14.60 -16.19
C ASN A 8 -16.22 13.75 -15.30
N LYS A 9 -16.38 12.47 -15.63
CA LYS A 9 -17.03 11.51 -14.75
C LYS A 9 -16.14 11.41 -13.53
N GLY A 10 -16.46 12.19 -12.50
CA GLY A 10 -15.77 12.11 -11.22
C GLY A 10 -15.76 10.66 -10.77
N VAL A 11 -14.57 10.13 -10.50
CA VAL A 11 -14.40 8.81 -9.93
C VAL A 11 -15.12 8.82 -8.58
N SER A 12 -16.09 7.92 -8.39
CA SER A 12 -16.79 7.80 -7.11
C SER A 12 -15.79 7.44 -6.01
N PRO A 13 -15.96 7.98 -4.79
CA PRO A 13 -15.16 7.56 -3.64
C PRO A 13 -15.23 6.04 -3.47
N LEU A 14 -14.10 5.41 -3.12
CA LEU A 14 -14.04 3.97 -2.89
C LEU A 14 -14.90 3.56 -1.68
N LEU A 15 -14.68 4.26 -0.56
CA LEU A 15 -15.27 3.92 0.73
C LEU A 15 -16.55 4.70 0.96
N SER A 16 -17.58 4.01 1.47
CA SER A 16 -18.75 4.66 2.02
C SER A 16 -18.46 5.26 3.40
N PRO A 17 -19.28 6.20 3.89
CA PRO A 17 -19.16 6.70 5.27
C PRO A 17 -19.23 5.59 6.34
N HIS A 18 -19.99 4.51 6.05
CA HIS A 18 -20.08 3.35 6.94
C HIS A 18 -18.76 2.57 6.98
N ASP A 19 -18.11 2.38 5.85
CA ASP A 19 -16.81 1.69 5.78
C ASP A 19 -15.73 2.49 6.51
N ILE A 20 -15.68 3.82 6.27
CA ILE A 20 -14.78 4.72 6.99
C ILE A 20 -15.00 4.61 8.50
N THR A 21 -16.25 4.57 8.95
CA THR A 21 -16.56 4.42 10.38
C THR A 21 -16.03 3.10 10.94
N ARG A 22 -16.20 1.99 10.21
CA ARG A 22 -15.72 0.67 10.64
C ARG A 22 -14.20 0.55 10.67
N LEU A 23 -13.51 1.11 9.68
CA LEU A 23 -12.05 1.12 9.60
C LEU A 23 -11.40 1.89 10.75
N LEU A 24 -12.08 2.96 11.21
CA LEU A 24 -11.55 3.92 12.18
C LEU A 24 -12.24 3.80 13.56
N GLN A 25 -12.96 2.72 13.81
CA GLN A 25 -13.67 2.51 15.06
C GLN A 25 -12.68 2.09 16.17
N ILE A 26 -12.34 3.02 17.06
CA ILE A 26 -11.54 2.73 18.26
C ILE A 26 -12.45 2.16 19.36
N PRO A 27 -12.07 1.10 20.10
CA PRO A 27 -10.73 0.51 20.20
C PRO A 27 -10.45 -0.70 19.29
N VAL A 28 -11.39 -1.10 18.44
CA VAL A 28 -11.22 -2.29 17.58
C VAL A 28 -11.70 -1.96 16.17
N SER A 29 -10.74 -1.66 15.31
CA SER A 29 -10.95 -1.49 13.88
C SER A 29 -11.52 -2.77 13.28
N GLN A 30 -12.47 -2.62 12.36
CA GLN A 30 -13.16 -3.75 11.75
C GLN A 30 -12.87 -3.86 10.28
N CYS A 31 -12.68 -5.10 9.83
CA CYS A 31 -12.60 -5.42 8.43
C CYS A 31 -13.89 -5.02 7.70
N ILE A 32 -13.76 -4.43 6.52
CA ILE A 32 -14.91 -3.94 5.72
C ILE A 32 -15.32 -4.89 4.60
N SER A 33 -14.75 -6.09 4.55
CA SER A 33 -15.07 -7.11 3.55
C SER A 33 -15.73 -8.32 4.17
N ASP A 34 -16.74 -8.86 3.48
CA ASP A 34 -17.42 -10.11 3.81
C ASP A 34 -16.74 -11.34 3.18
N GLU A 35 -15.58 -11.16 2.55
CA GLU A 35 -14.78 -12.23 1.96
C GLU A 35 -13.76 -12.78 2.96
N TYR A 36 -13.43 -14.07 2.85
CA TYR A 36 -12.31 -14.66 3.59
C TYR A 36 -10.97 -14.10 3.06
N PRO A 37 -9.99 -13.75 3.92
CA PRO A 37 -9.97 -13.92 5.38
C PRO A 37 -10.67 -12.81 6.19
N TRP A 38 -10.94 -11.65 5.59
CA TRP A 38 -11.39 -10.44 6.29
C TRP A 38 -12.70 -10.60 7.07
N ILE A 39 -13.63 -11.44 6.62
CA ILE A 39 -14.87 -11.75 7.37
C ILE A 39 -14.61 -12.30 8.78
N SER A 40 -13.45 -12.92 9.01
CA SER A 40 -13.09 -13.47 10.33
C SER A 40 -12.69 -12.39 11.33
N ASN A 41 -12.25 -11.22 10.86
CA ASN A 41 -11.60 -10.17 11.65
C ASN A 41 -10.44 -10.70 12.53
N ASP A 42 -9.83 -11.83 12.15
CA ASP A 42 -8.69 -12.46 12.81
C ASP A 42 -7.40 -12.04 12.12
N GLU A 43 -6.64 -11.16 12.77
CA GLU A 43 -5.40 -10.60 12.26
C GLU A 43 -4.36 -11.68 11.93
N ALA A 44 -4.22 -12.71 12.76
CA ALA A 44 -3.23 -13.77 12.51
C ALA A 44 -3.56 -14.57 11.25
N LEU A 45 -4.85 -14.77 11.00
CA LEU A 45 -5.35 -15.46 9.81
C LEU A 45 -5.21 -14.57 8.56
N ILE A 46 -5.45 -13.26 8.69
CA ILE A 46 -5.25 -12.27 7.63
C ILE A 46 -3.76 -12.15 7.27
N ASP A 47 -2.88 -11.99 8.26
CA ASP A 47 -1.44 -11.88 8.05
C ASP A 47 -0.88 -13.16 7.41
N LYS A 48 -1.34 -14.34 7.86
CA LYS A 48 -0.98 -15.60 7.21
C LYS A 48 -1.39 -15.62 5.74
N HIS A 49 -2.61 -15.19 5.42
CA HIS A 49 -3.07 -15.12 4.03
C HIS A 49 -2.22 -14.15 3.21
N LEU A 50 -1.97 -12.94 3.70
CA LEU A 50 -1.12 -11.96 3.01
C LEU A 50 0.32 -12.48 2.84
N ASN A 51 0.84 -13.25 3.81
CA ASN A 51 2.17 -13.86 3.72
C ASN A 51 2.24 -14.88 2.59
N ASP A 52 1.24 -15.77 2.49
CA ASP A 52 1.12 -16.75 1.41
C ASP A 52 1.03 -16.04 0.04
N VAL A 53 0.27 -14.94 -0.05
CA VAL A 53 0.17 -14.11 -1.26
C VAL A 53 1.52 -13.50 -1.63
N CYS A 54 2.25 -12.91 -0.68
CA CYS A 54 3.57 -12.35 -0.93
C CYS A 54 4.58 -13.41 -1.38
N ALA A 55 4.53 -14.62 -0.80
CA ALA A 55 5.34 -15.74 -1.23
C ALA A 55 5.02 -16.14 -2.69
N HIS A 56 3.76 -16.11 -3.08
CA HIS A 56 3.35 -16.37 -4.46
C HIS A 56 3.84 -15.28 -5.43
N VAL A 57 3.78 -14.01 -5.04
CA VAL A 57 4.35 -12.89 -5.82
C VAL A 57 5.84 -13.09 -6.06
N ILE A 58 6.61 -13.39 -5.02
CA ILE A 58 8.06 -13.65 -5.09
C ILE A 58 8.34 -14.78 -6.08
N GLN A 59 7.59 -15.89 -5.97
CA GLN A 59 7.77 -17.06 -6.83
C GLN A 59 7.46 -16.76 -8.30
N GLN A 60 6.37 -16.07 -8.59
CA GLN A 60 5.91 -15.82 -9.96
C GLN A 60 6.71 -14.72 -10.68
N THR A 61 7.21 -13.73 -9.94
CA THR A 61 7.91 -12.57 -10.52
C THR A 61 9.43 -12.69 -10.45
N HIS A 62 9.94 -13.71 -9.76
CA HIS A 62 11.37 -13.90 -9.47
C HIS A 62 12.00 -12.65 -8.85
N THR A 63 11.30 -12.05 -7.90
CA THR A 63 11.77 -10.88 -7.13
C THR A 63 12.38 -11.31 -5.81
N GLN A 64 13.13 -10.41 -5.21
CA GLN A 64 13.42 -10.43 -3.78
C GLN A 64 12.44 -9.49 -3.07
N SER A 65 12.32 -9.64 -1.75
CA SER A 65 11.42 -8.78 -0.96
C SER A 65 12.02 -8.32 0.37
N ARG A 66 11.51 -7.19 0.85
CA ARG A 66 11.64 -6.71 2.23
C ARG A 66 10.25 -6.27 2.67
N ILE A 67 9.61 -7.09 3.50
CA ILE A 67 8.22 -6.89 3.91
C ILE A 67 8.21 -6.51 5.39
N GLU A 68 7.60 -5.38 5.70
CA GLU A 68 7.36 -4.97 7.08
C GLU A 68 6.02 -5.54 7.55
N TRP A 69 6.13 -6.55 8.42
CA TRP A 69 4.98 -7.22 9.04
C TRP A 69 4.70 -6.66 10.42
N ASP A 70 5.74 -6.21 11.12
CA ASP A 70 5.61 -5.69 12.46
C ASP A 70 5.07 -4.27 12.37
N HIS A 71 4.26 -3.87 13.33
CA HIS A 71 3.60 -2.56 13.36
C HIS A 71 4.56 -1.40 13.69
N TYR A 72 5.71 -1.36 13.01
CA TYR A 72 6.81 -0.41 13.16
C TYR A 72 7.35 -0.24 14.61
N GLY A 73 7.15 -1.26 15.45
CA GLY A 73 7.79 -1.38 16.77
C GLY A 73 7.21 -0.52 17.89
N SER A 74 6.21 0.32 17.65
CA SER A 74 5.60 1.17 18.69
C SER A 74 4.07 1.31 18.66
N GLY A 75 3.36 0.82 17.63
CA GLY A 75 1.90 0.96 17.57
C GLY A 75 1.20 -0.06 16.66
N TYR A 76 0.09 0.29 15.99
CA TYR A 76 -0.66 -0.58 15.06
C TYR A 76 -0.67 0.00 13.65
N ALA A 77 -0.31 -0.81 12.65
CA ALA A 77 -0.43 -0.45 11.24
C ALA A 77 -1.60 -1.21 10.60
N SER A 78 -2.52 -0.49 9.96
CA SER A 78 -3.65 -1.10 9.25
C SER A 78 -3.25 -1.81 7.95
N PHE A 79 -1.94 -1.91 7.67
CA PHE A 79 -1.40 -2.41 6.41
C PHE A 79 -0.02 -3.06 6.55
N VAL A 80 0.28 -3.97 5.63
CA VAL A 80 1.62 -4.55 5.41
C VAL A 80 2.32 -3.75 4.31
N ASP A 81 3.54 -3.24 4.57
CA ASP A 81 4.40 -2.64 3.55
C ASP A 81 5.28 -3.72 2.92
N ALA A 82 4.80 -4.28 1.80
CA ALA A 82 5.51 -5.30 1.05
C ALA A 82 6.29 -4.69 -0.11
N TRP A 83 7.63 -4.64 0.02
CA TRP A 83 8.49 -4.10 -1.03
C TRP A 83 9.19 -5.21 -1.82
N PHE A 84 9.12 -5.14 -3.14
CA PHE A 84 9.67 -6.13 -4.08
C PHE A 84 10.65 -5.48 -5.06
N TYR A 85 11.77 -6.15 -5.33
CA TYR A 85 12.82 -5.65 -6.22
C TYR A 85 13.58 -6.80 -6.89
N LYS A 86 14.47 -6.49 -7.82
CA LYS A 86 15.41 -7.47 -8.40
C LYS A 86 16.84 -6.99 -8.19
N ASN A 87 17.76 -7.92 -7.95
CA ASN A 87 19.18 -7.59 -7.88
C ASN A 87 19.79 -7.54 -9.29
N THR A 88 19.36 -6.54 -10.07
CA THR A 88 19.90 -6.24 -11.40
C THR A 88 20.18 -4.74 -11.51
N PRO A 89 21.12 -4.31 -12.37
CA PRO A 89 21.50 -2.89 -12.48
C PRO A 89 20.33 -1.95 -12.79
N ASP A 90 19.28 -2.44 -13.44
CA ASP A 90 18.09 -1.65 -13.78
C ASP A 90 17.25 -1.26 -12.55
N PHE A 91 17.45 -1.94 -11.42
CA PHE A 91 16.81 -1.66 -10.12
C PHE A 91 17.75 -0.88 -9.18
N ASN A 92 18.92 -0.43 -9.63
CA ASN A 92 19.77 0.43 -8.81
C ASN A 92 19.07 1.78 -8.57
N ALA A 93 19.20 2.31 -7.36
CA ALA A 93 18.64 3.62 -7.06
C ALA A 93 19.31 4.74 -7.86
N LYS A 94 18.57 5.83 -8.06
CA LYS A 94 19.01 6.96 -8.91
C LYS A 94 20.16 7.76 -8.27
N HIS A 95 20.25 7.75 -6.94
CA HIS A 95 21.22 8.54 -6.19
C HIS A 95 21.97 7.70 -5.13
N PRO A 96 22.90 6.82 -5.56
CA PRO A 96 23.57 5.91 -4.64
C PRO A 96 24.43 6.66 -3.62
N ILE A 97 24.23 6.37 -2.34
CA ILE A 97 25.11 6.84 -1.26
C ILE A 97 26.37 5.95 -1.20
N ARG A 98 27.52 6.53 -0.87
CA ARG A 98 28.85 5.89 -0.91
C ARG A 98 29.01 4.57 -0.11
N TYR A 99 28.10 4.24 0.80
CA TYR A 99 28.21 3.07 1.69
C TYR A 99 26.83 2.46 1.95
N GLY A 100 26.52 1.34 1.29
CA GLY A 100 25.25 0.60 1.44
C GLY A 100 24.78 -0.01 0.11
N GLU A 101 23.77 -0.87 0.19
CA GLU A 101 22.99 -1.31 -0.98
C GLU A 101 21.73 -0.45 -1.05
N GLU A 102 21.43 0.04 -2.26
CA GLU A 102 20.31 0.93 -2.50
C GLU A 102 19.65 0.56 -3.82
N HIS A 103 18.37 0.20 -3.73
CA HIS A 103 17.61 -0.23 -4.87
C HIS A 103 16.31 0.55 -4.93
N THR A 104 15.88 0.86 -6.16
CA THR A 104 14.49 1.20 -6.41
C THR A 104 13.68 -0.08 -6.53
N GLY A 105 12.41 -0.04 -6.15
CA GLY A 105 11.55 -1.21 -6.18
C GLY A 105 10.07 -0.84 -6.12
N LEU A 106 9.25 -1.87 -6.08
CA LEU A 106 7.81 -1.74 -6.00
C LEU A 106 7.37 -1.91 -4.55
N THR A 107 6.80 -0.87 -3.95
CA THR A 107 6.00 -1.00 -2.72
C THR A 107 4.57 -1.40 -3.06
N VAL A 108 4.08 -2.40 -2.34
CA VAL A 108 2.68 -2.82 -2.30
C VAL A 108 2.20 -2.63 -0.86
N LEU A 109 1.25 -1.71 -0.65
CA LEU A 109 0.56 -1.65 0.64
C LEU A 109 -0.64 -2.58 0.58
N LEU A 110 -0.65 -3.57 1.46
CA LEU A 110 -1.74 -4.55 1.59
C LEU A 110 -2.55 -4.20 2.83
N SER A 111 -3.83 -3.86 2.66
CA SER A 111 -4.71 -3.56 3.79
C SER A 111 -4.95 -4.81 4.63
N ARG A 112 -4.81 -4.69 5.96
CA ARG A 112 -5.23 -5.73 6.91
C ARG A 112 -6.74 -5.74 7.10
N LEU A 113 -7.42 -4.61 6.83
CA LEU A 113 -8.84 -4.43 7.11
C LEU A 113 -9.73 -4.58 5.85
N SER A 114 -9.14 -4.87 4.68
CA SER A 114 -9.87 -5.05 3.43
C SER A 114 -9.02 -5.78 2.38
N PRO A 115 -9.61 -6.33 1.30
CA PRO A 115 -8.88 -6.90 0.17
C PRO A 115 -8.12 -5.87 -0.68
N TYR A 116 -8.05 -4.61 -0.25
CA TYR A 116 -7.51 -3.53 -1.07
C TYR A 116 -6.00 -3.46 -0.99
N PHE A 117 -5.37 -3.15 -2.14
CA PHE A 117 -3.96 -2.84 -2.21
C PHE A 117 -3.65 -1.62 -3.10
N VAL A 118 -2.57 -0.93 -2.74
CA VAL A 118 -1.98 0.15 -3.54
C VAL A 118 -0.57 -0.19 -4.03
N LEU A 119 -0.19 0.36 -5.18
CA LEU A 119 1.13 0.21 -5.77
C LEU A 119 1.83 1.57 -5.89
N MET A 120 3.12 1.60 -5.60
CA MET A 120 3.97 2.78 -5.79
C MET A 120 5.44 2.38 -5.97
N GLU A 121 6.21 3.19 -6.69
CA GLU A 121 7.67 3.07 -6.68
C GLU A 121 8.24 3.68 -5.39
N SER A 122 9.23 3.00 -4.81
CA SER A 122 9.98 3.49 -3.64
C SER A 122 11.42 2.99 -3.65
N GLU A 123 12.32 3.78 -3.06
CA GLU A 123 13.70 3.40 -2.82
C GLU A 123 13.85 2.90 -1.36
N LYS A 124 14.51 1.75 -1.17
CA LYS A 124 14.91 1.28 0.16
C LYS A 124 16.43 1.15 0.23
N ARG A 125 16.98 1.56 1.38
CA ARG A 125 18.41 1.53 1.71
C ARG A 125 18.64 0.56 2.85
N TRP A 126 19.73 -0.18 2.80
CA TRP A 126 20.24 -0.87 3.98
C TRP A 126 21.76 -0.74 4.08
N ASP A 127 22.22 -0.54 5.31
CA ASP A 127 23.63 -0.65 5.62
C ASP A 127 24.07 -2.13 5.70
N VAL A 128 25.38 -2.34 5.77
CA VAL A 128 26.00 -3.68 5.91
C VAL A 128 25.63 -4.40 7.21
N HIS A 129 24.99 -3.71 8.17
CA HIS A 129 24.52 -4.28 9.43
C HIS A 129 23.00 -4.57 9.42
N GLY A 130 22.33 -4.35 8.28
CA GLY A 130 20.90 -4.58 8.12
C GLY A 130 19.99 -3.47 8.64
N GLY A 131 20.56 -2.33 9.06
CA GLY A 131 19.81 -1.13 9.40
C GLY A 131 19.20 -0.53 8.14
N GLY A 132 17.88 -0.65 8.01
CA GLY A 132 17.13 -0.19 6.86
C GLY A 132 16.52 1.19 7.07
N ALA A 133 16.63 2.07 6.08
CA ALA A 133 15.84 3.29 5.99
C ALA A 133 15.06 3.25 4.67
N GLY A 134 13.75 3.41 4.76
CA GLY A 134 12.84 3.46 3.62
C GLY A 134 11.99 4.71 3.66
N GLU A 135 11.47 5.09 2.49
CA GLU A 135 10.49 6.17 2.42
C GLU A 135 9.15 5.72 2.99
N SER A 136 8.51 6.59 3.78
CA SER A 136 7.14 6.36 4.25
C SER A 136 6.15 6.36 3.07
N PRO A 137 5.11 5.51 3.11
CA PRO A 137 4.08 5.51 2.08
C PRO A 137 3.28 6.82 2.09
N GLU A 138 2.99 7.36 0.91
CA GLU A 138 2.21 8.59 0.76
C GLU A 138 1.28 8.52 -0.46
N LEU A 139 0.08 9.11 -0.34
CA LEU A 139 -0.90 9.18 -1.43
C LEU A 139 -0.31 9.80 -2.71
N GLY A 140 0.64 10.73 -2.58
CA GLY A 140 1.33 11.37 -3.69
C GLY A 140 2.02 10.37 -4.63
N LYS A 141 2.54 9.26 -4.10
CA LYS A 141 3.31 8.23 -4.81
C LYS A 141 2.47 7.08 -5.37
N VAL A 142 1.23 6.92 -4.92
CA VAL A 142 0.33 5.90 -5.47
C VAL A 142 0.21 6.09 -6.99
N ASP A 143 0.38 5.00 -7.74
CA ASP A 143 0.37 4.97 -9.21
C ASP A 143 1.51 5.74 -9.90
N ARG A 144 2.54 6.16 -9.17
CA ARG A 144 3.71 6.82 -9.75
C ARG A 144 4.87 5.84 -9.89
N PHE A 145 5.29 5.62 -11.13
CA PHE A 145 6.45 4.82 -11.50
C PHE A 145 7.36 5.66 -12.39
N ASP A 146 8.49 6.10 -11.84
CA ASP A 146 9.48 6.90 -12.56
C ASP A 146 10.57 6.00 -13.20
N THR A 147 10.54 4.68 -12.96
CA THR A 147 11.49 3.69 -13.46
C THR A 147 10.77 2.60 -14.27
N PRO A 148 11.06 2.43 -15.57
CA PRO A 148 10.31 1.50 -16.44
C PRO A 148 10.30 0.04 -15.99
N VAL A 149 11.39 -0.45 -15.37
CA VAL A 149 11.42 -1.83 -14.86
C VAL A 149 10.56 -2.04 -13.62
N VAL A 150 10.33 -0.98 -12.83
CA VAL A 150 9.41 -1.01 -11.68
C VAL A 150 7.97 -0.97 -12.18
N GLU A 151 7.67 -0.17 -13.21
CA GLU A 151 6.36 -0.17 -13.88
C GLU A 151 6.04 -1.54 -14.48
N ALA A 152 6.99 -2.16 -15.18
CA ALA A 152 6.81 -3.51 -15.71
C ALA A 152 6.64 -4.56 -14.60
N LEU A 153 7.30 -4.37 -13.45
CA LEU A 153 7.10 -5.22 -12.28
C LEU A 153 5.71 -5.02 -11.66
N SER A 154 5.23 -3.78 -11.57
CA SER A 154 3.91 -3.46 -11.00
C SER A 154 2.78 -4.17 -11.73
N GLN A 155 2.85 -4.21 -13.07
CA GLN A 155 1.90 -4.95 -13.91
C GLN A 155 1.92 -6.46 -13.63
N GLN A 156 3.10 -7.06 -13.47
CA GLN A 156 3.23 -8.49 -13.15
C GLN A 156 2.69 -8.80 -11.76
N VAL A 157 3.05 -7.99 -10.77
CA VAL A 157 2.63 -8.14 -9.37
C VAL A 157 1.11 -7.98 -9.25
N GLN A 158 0.53 -6.97 -9.89
CA GLN A 158 -0.92 -6.76 -9.90
C GLN A 158 -1.69 -8.01 -10.36
N VAL A 159 -1.27 -8.62 -11.48
CA VAL A 159 -1.92 -9.84 -12.00
C VAL A 159 -1.87 -10.99 -10.99
N VAL A 160 -0.78 -11.12 -10.23
CA VAL A 160 -0.65 -12.16 -9.20
C VAL A 160 -1.56 -11.85 -8.01
N LEU A 161 -1.57 -10.61 -7.51
CA LEU A 161 -2.40 -10.20 -6.39
C LEU A 161 -3.90 -10.34 -6.69
N GLU A 162 -4.33 -9.92 -7.88
CA GLU A 162 -5.74 -10.05 -8.31
C GLU A 162 -6.18 -11.51 -8.43
N LYS A 163 -5.30 -12.41 -8.89
CA LYS A 163 -5.58 -13.86 -8.90
C LYS A 163 -5.73 -14.45 -7.50
N CYS A 164 -5.11 -13.83 -6.50
CA CYS A 164 -5.24 -14.21 -5.10
C CYS A 164 -6.50 -13.61 -4.42
N GLY A 165 -7.32 -12.85 -5.15
CA GLY A 165 -8.55 -12.25 -4.61
C GLY A 165 -8.37 -10.84 -4.05
N LEU A 166 -7.20 -10.23 -4.21
CA LEU A 166 -6.98 -8.84 -3.81
C LEU A 166 -7.48 -7.87 -4.90
N ILE A 167 -7.84 -6.65 -4.50
CA ILE A 167 -8.45 -5.64 -5.35
C ILE A 167 -7.54 -4.41 -5.44
N ARG A 168 -7.10 -4.09 -6.65
CA ARG A 168 -6.29 -2.90 -6.95
C ARG A 168 -7.12 -1.63 -6.74
N VAL A 169 -6.62 -0.69 -5.94
CA VAL A 169 -7.24 0.62 -5.72
C VAL A 169 -6.36 1.76 -6.24
N TYR A 170 -6.86 2.55 -7.18
CA TYR A 170 -6.07 3.63 -7.80
C TYR A 170 -6.12 4.93 -6.99
N LYS A 171 -5.11 5.78 -7.18
CA LYS A 171 -4.98 7.08 -6.52
C LYS A 171 -6.26 7.91 -6.59
N GLU A 172 -6.91 7.96 -7.74
CA GLU A 172 -8.11 8.78 -7.98
C GLU A 172 -9.29 8.36 -7.10
N GLN A 173 -9.31 7.12 -6.61
CA GLN A 173 -10.34 6.62 -5.71
C GLN A 173 -10.08 7.00 -4.25
N LEU A 174 -8.85 7.40 -3.93
CA LEU A 174 -8.36 7.61 -2.57
C LEU A 174 -8.22 9.08 -2.17
N VAL A 175 -8.25 10.01 -3.15
CA VAL A 175 -8.11 11.46 -2.91
C VAL A 175 -9.30 12.11 -2.21
N SER A 176 -10.43 11.40 -2.07
CA SER A 176 -11.61 11.96 -1.43
C SER A 176 -11.32 12.24 0.05
N PRO A 177 -11.63 13.45 0.56
CA PRO A 177 -11.40 13.78 1.95
C PRO A 177 -12.31 12.97 2.87
N LEU A 178 -11.84 12.67 4.08
CA LEU A 178 -12.66 12.12 5.15
C LEU A 178 -13.61 13.19 5.70
N PRO A 179 -14.74 12.77 6.29
CA PRO A 179 -15.59 13.68 7.05
C PRO A 179 -14.79 14.44 8.12
N THR A 180 -15.02 15.76 8.24
CA THR A 180 -14.29 16.65 9.16
C THR A 180 -14.46 16.31 10.65
N SER A 181 -15.41 15.45 10.99
CA SER A 181 -15.60 14.93 12.35
C SER A 181 -14.62 13.82 12.74
N ILE A 182 -13.83 13.31 11.79
CA ILE A 182 -12.88 12.22 12.01
C ILE A 182 -11.50 12.81 12.29
N HIS A 183 -10.97 12.51 13.47
CA HIS A 183 -9.58 12.77 13.83
C HIS A 183 -8.81 11.46 13.79
N LEU A 184 -7.90 11.32 12.83
CA LEU A 184 -6.94 10.24 12.80
C LEU A 184 -5.73 10.61 13.66
N GLN A 185 -5.32 9.73 14.56
CA GLN A 185 -4.05 9.83 15.29
C GLN A 185 -2.94 9.23 14.42
N THR A 186 -2.65 9.84 13.27
CA THR A 186 -1.64 9.31 12.34
C THR A 186 -0.50 10.28 12.16
N LEU A 187 0.71 9.74 12.03
CA LEU A 187 1.94 10.51 11.85
C LEU A 187 2.10 11.10 10.43
N PHE A 188 1.15 10.82 9.52
CA PHE A 188 1.35 11.07 8.09
C PHE A 188 0.93 12.46 7.60
N THR A 189 0.01 13.19 8.24
CA THR A 189 -0.41 14.53 7.76
C THR A 189 -0.98 15.48 8.84
N GLU A 190 -0.64 16.78 8.75
CA GLU A 190 -1.28 17.88 9.52
C GLU A 190 -2.48 18.51 8.78
N SER A 191 -2.75 18.12 7.52
CA SER A 191 -3.78 18.72 6.67
C SER A 191 -4.68 17.67 6.04
N GLY A 192 -5.95 17.64 6.46
CA GLY A 192 -7.08 16.99 5.79
C GLY A 192 -6.88 15.52 5.41
N PHE A 193 -7.30 14.61 6.28
CA PHE A 193 -7.28 13.18 6.00
C PHE A 193 -8.12 12.80 4.77
N THR A 194 -7.68 11.78 4.06
CA THR A 194 -8.30 11.23 2.85
C THR A 194 -8.64 9.75 3.03
N GLN A 195 -9.28 9.15 2.03
CA GLN A 195 -9.56 7.70 2.05
C GLN A 195 -8.28 6.85 2.05
N PHE A 196 -7.16 7.39 1.55
CA PHE A 196 -5.85 6.76 1.73
C PHE A 196 -5.53 6.57 3.20
N ASP A 197 -5.69 7.64 3.99
CA ASP A 197 -5.39 7.63 5.43
C ASP A 197 -6.38 6.73 6.20
N ALA A 198 -7.61 6.55 5.72
CA ALA A 198 -8.54 5.60 6.34
C ALA A 198 -8.16 4.13 6.11
N LEU A 199 -7.51 3.80 4.99
CA LEU A 199 -7.10 2.44 4.65
C LEU A 199 -5.70 2.09 5.15
N PHE A 200 -4.79 3.06 5.09
CA PHE A 200 -3.36 2.87 5.32
C PHE A 200 -2.88 3.83 6.42
N TYR A 201 -3.34 3.60 7.65
CA TYR A 201 -2.92 4.36 8.81
C TYR A 201 -1.94 3.58 9.68
N TRP A 202 -1.17 4.34 10.44
CA TRP A 202 -0.34 3.88 11.52
C TRP A 202 -0.66 4.70 12.76
N GLU A 203 -1.09 4.03 13.82
CA GLU A 203 -1.31 4.59 15.16
C GLU A 203 -0.08 4.26 16.03
N ASP A 204 0.32 5.19 16.91
CA ASP A 204 1.37 5.04 17.94
C ASP A 204 0.74 4.95 19.34
#